data_AF-A0A1W0CZG9-F1
#
_entry.id   AF-A0A1W0CZG9-F1
#
_cell.length_a   1.000
_cell.length_b   1.000
_cell.length_c   1.000
_cell.angle_alpha   90.00
_cell.angle_beta   90.00
_cell.angle_gamma   90.00
#
_symmetry.space_group_name_H-M   'P 1'
#
loop_
_entity.id
_entity.type
_entity.pdbx_description
1 polymer ?
#
loop_
_entity_poly.entity_id
_entity_poly.type
_entity_poly.pdbx_seq_one_letter_code
_entity_poly.pdbx_strand_id
1 'polypeptide(L)'
;MPGRMSCAPEPRTGHVSPTALADAAVAALLAEATLTPKPGLVDLRGGGAHRDMDWALLCRSARALRPGFLAMAEAGEQGAGEDRLPELRARIGAAGRQAEAAMLAASGGVNTHRGAIWALGLLVTAAAAWPVLPLRALGARAGELARVEDAGAPPPLALPGGRVCARYGVGGARHQAAAGFPQVMDHGLPALQAARRRGAAETPARLDALLAIMRQLDDTCLLARGGRFGLELAQDGAAAVLQAGGCASQEGWRLLLKLDQRLRRRRLSPGGAADLLAATLLLDSLAQARGDYEMERYTFTYSATAGPSVRRSLAGVVGSGDLEVLLEPSTSGVSQVMVSTALAGTELIWRRVLERVFAETAWPPVRLEIHDFGASPGVIRLRLAQALEAGRRTGGDDGRC
;
A
#
# COMPACT_ATOMS: atom_id res chain seq x y z
N MET A 1 -3.26 9.22 -50.85
CA MET A 1 -3.02 8.42 -49.64
C MET A 1 -2.21 9.27 -48.67
N PRO A 2 -2.81 10.04 -47.75
CA PRO A 2 -2.02 10.78 -46.76
C PRO A 2 -1.62 9.83 -45.63
N GLY A 3 -0.35 9.88 -45.27
CA GLY A 3 0.31 8.98 -44.34
C GLY A 3 -0.21 9.11 -42.91
N ARG A 4 -0.34 7.97 -42.24
CA ARG A 4 -0.53 7.88 -40.79
C ARG A 4 0.74 8.38 -40.11
N MET A 5 0.70 9.60 -39.58
CA MET A 5 1.61 10.00 -38.51
C MET A 5 1.27 9.15 -37.28
N SER A 6 2.13 8.16 -37.02
CA SER A 6 2.16 7.46 -35.73
C SER A 6 2.68 8.44 -34.70
N CYS A 7 1.78 9.06 -33.94
CA CYS A 7 2.15 9.80 -32.75
C CYS A 7 2.69 8.79 -31.73
N ALA A 8 4.00 8.79 -31.50
CA ALA A 8 4.58 8.04 -30.39
C ALA A 8 3.99 8.57 -29.08
N PRO A 9 3.60 7.71 -28.11
CA PRO A 9 3.10 8.19 -26.83
C PRO A 9 4.20 9.01 -26.14
N GLU A 10 3.87 10.23 -25.74
CA GLU A 10 4.76 11.07 -24.93
C GLU A 10 5.17 10.32 -23.64
N PRO A 11 6.42 10.50 -23.17
CA PRO A 11 6.86 9.88 -21.92
C PRO A 11 6.02 10.41 -20.75
N ARG A 12 5.37 9.51 -20.03
CA ARG A 12 4.56 9.83 -18.85
C ARG A 12 5.45 10.50 -17.79
N THR A 13 5.21 11.77 -17.52
CA THR A 13 5.90 12.57 -16.50
C THR A 13 5.35 12.26 -15.10
N GLY A 14 5.60 11.05 -14.60
CA GLY A 14 5.18 10.59 -13.27
C GLY A 14 6.05 11.10 -12.11
N HIS A 15 6.45 12.38 -12.10
CA HIS A 15 7.27 12.93 -11.03
C HIS A 15 6.44 13.11 -9.74
N VAL A 16 6.69 12.27 -8.75
CA VAL A 16 6.05 12.36 -7.43
C VAL A 16 6.83 13.35 -6.57
N SER A 17 6.18 14.41 -6.08
CA SER A 17 6.85 15.44 -5.28
C SER A 17 7.36 14.90 -3.92
N PRO A 18 8.38 15.52 -3.30
CA PRO A 18 8.85 15.15 -1.97
C PRO A 18 7.74 15.10 -0.91
N THR A 19 6.81 16.06 -0.97
CA THR A 19 5.62 16.09 -0.11
C THR A 19 4.73 14.87 -0.31
N ALA A 20 4.44 14.51 -1.57
CA ALA A 20 3.63 13.34 -1.88
C ALA A 20 4.31 12.02 -1.46
N LEU A 21 5.64 11.92 -1.58
CA LEU A 21 6.40 10.77 -1.09
C LEU A 21 6.33 10.65 0.45
N ALA A 22 6.44 11.75 1.17
CA ALA A 22 6.30 11.77 2.62
C ALA A 22 4.89 11.37 3.06
N ASP A 23 3.86 11.88 2.37
CA ASP A 23 2.47 11.53 2.63
C ASP A 23 2.19 10.05 2.33
N ALA A 24 2.73 9.51 1.24
CA ALA A 24 2.63 8.09 0.90
C ALA A 24 3.30 7.19 1.96
N ALA A 25 4.46 7.58 2.50
CA ALA A 25 5.13 6.86 3.56
C ALA A 25 4.30 6.82 4.86
N VAL A 26 3.71 7.96 5.24
CA VAL A 26 2.80 8.01 6.40
C VAL A 26 1.54 7.21 6.15
N ALA A 27 0.95 7.29 4.95
CA ALA A 27 -0.22 6.50 4.58
C ALA A 27 0.06 5.00 4.65
N ALA A 28 1.24 4.55 4.22
CA ALA A 28 1.66 3.15 4.30
C ALA A 28 1.78 2.68 5.76
N LEU A 29 2.33 3.50 6.66
CA LEU A 29 2.37 3.20 8.10
C LEU A 29 0.97 3.13 8.72
N LEU A 30 0.07 4.05 8.36
CA LEU A 30 -1.31 4.04 8.85
C LEU A 30 -2.08 2.82 8.33
N ALA A 31 -1.88 2.47 7.06
CA ALA A 31 -2.48 1.29 6.44
C ALA A 31 -1.98 -0.01 7.09
N GLU A 32 -0.69 -0.09 7.43
CA GLU A 32 -0.14 -1.19 8.23
C GLU A 32 -0.78 -1.22 9.62
N ALA A 33 -0.81 -0.09 10.34
CA ALA A 33 -1.29 -0.03 11.72
C ALA A 33 -2.78 -0.40 11.86
N THR A 34 -3.59 -0.08 10.85
CA THR A 34 -5.04 -0.33 10.83
C THR A 34 -5.44 -1.67 10.21
N LEU A 35 -4.52 -2.37 9.52
CA LEU A 35 -4.79 -3.70 9.00
C LEU A 35 -5.16 -4.65 10.15
N THR A 36 -6.27 -5.38 10.01
CA THR A 36 -6.83 -6.21 11.08
C THR A 36 -7.49 -7.46 10.48
N PRO A 37 -7.27 -8.67 11.05
CA PRO A 37 -6.41 -9.00 12.18
C PRO A 37 -4.93 -9.16 11.76
N LYS A 38 -3.98 -8.55 12.47
CA LYS A 38 -2.55 -8.82 12.26
C LYS A 38 -2.01 -9.80 13.30
N PRO A 39 -1.48 -10.96 12.90
CA PRO A 39 -1.15 -12.03 13.84
C PRO A 39 0.00 -11.63 14.78
N GLY A 40 -0.30 -11.50 16.08
CA GLY A 40 0.68 -11.12 17.11
C GLY A 40 1.14 -9.65 17.09
N LEU A 41 0.68 -8.85 16.13
CA LEU A 41 0.99 -7.43 15.98
C LEU A 41 -0.11 -6.56 16.60
N VAL A 42 0.21 -5.29 16.83
CA VAL A 42 -0.78 -4.26 17.18
C VAL A 42 -1.72 -4.06 16.01
N ASP A 43 -3.03 -4.08 16.25
CA ASP A 43 -4.06 -3.76 15.25
C ASP A 43 -5.27 -3.09 15.92
N LEU A 44 -6.39 -2.92 15.18
CA LEU A 44 -7.59 -2.26 15.73
C LEU A 44 -8.22 -2.99 16.92
N ARG A 45 -7.88 -4.26 17.16
CA ARG A 45 -8.37 -5.06 18.30
C ARG A 45 -7.52 -4.85 19.56
N GLY A 46 -6.38 -4.16 19.47
CA GLY A 46 -5.53 -3.79 20.60
C GLY A 46 -4.04 -4.02 20.35
N GLY A 47 -3.24 -4.06 21.43
CA GLY A 47 -1.77 -4.12 21.37
C GLY A 47 -1.13 -5.42 20.86
N GLY A 48 -1.91 -6.40 20.40
CA GLY A 48 -1.37 -7.67 19.93
C GLY A 48 -0.62 -8.44 21.02
N ALA A 49 0.68 -8.67 20.82
CA ALA A 49 1.62 -9.25 21.78
C ALA A 49 2.28 -8.23 22.72
N HIS A 50 2.07 -6.93 22.48
CA HIS A 50 2.64 -5.83 23.26
C HIS A 50 1.70 -5.38 24.37
N ARG A 51 2.26 -4.65 25.35
CA ARG A 51 1.51 -4.01 26.46
C ARG A 51 1.72 -2.50 26.54
N ASP A 52 2.72 -2.02 25.82
CA ASP A 52 3.27 -0.67 25.80
C ASP A 52 2.82 0.13 24.57
N MET A 53 2.10 -0.49 23.63
CA MET A 53 1.60 0.17 22.42
C MET A 53 0.23 -0.35 21.99
N ASP A 54 -0.55 0.55 21.39
CA ASP A 54 -1.84 0.30 20.75
C ASP A 54 -1.89 0.99 19.37
N TRP A 55 -2.97 0.74 18.62
CA TRP A 55 -3.10 1.29 17.26
C TRP A 55 -3.14 2.82 17.27
N ALA A 56 -3.69 3.44 18.31
CA ALA A 56 -3.79 4.89 18.41
C ALA A 56 -2.40 5.53 18.60
N LEU A 57 -1.54 4.92 19.40
CA LEU A 57 -0.14 5.28 19.56
C LEU A 57 0.62 5.12 18.25
N LEU A 58 0.44 4.02 17.52
CA LEU A 58 1.04 3.83 16.21
C LEU A 58 0.60 4.92 15.23
N CYS A 59 -0.69 5.24 15.16
CA CYS A 59 -1.20 6.30 14.29
C CYS A 59 -0.64 7.68 14.65
N ARG A 60 -0.52 8.02 15.94
CA ARG A 60 0.13 9.28 16.37
C ARG A 60 1.60 9.31 15.96
N SER A 61 2.31 8.21 16.21
CA SER A 61 3.72 8.06 15.88
C SER A 61 3.97 8.16 14.37
N ALA A 62 3.15 7.50 13.54
CA ALA A 62 3.26 7.56 12.08
C ALA A 62 3.12 9.00 11.56
N ARG A 63 2.16 9.77 12.07
CA ARG A 63 1.99 11.18 11.68
C ARG A 63 3.17 12.06 12.11
N ALA A 64 3.76 11.79 13.28
CA ALA A 64 4.94 12.51 13.76
C ALA A 64 6.18 12.30 12.88
N LEU A 65 6.22 11.23 12.08
CA LEU A 65 7.32 10.92 11.17
C LEU A 65 7.27 11.69 9.86
N ARG A 66 6.14 12.33 9.52
CA ARG A 66 5.95 13.05 8.25
C ARG A 66 7.09 14.04 7.93
N PRO A 67 7.53 14.92 8.85
CA PRO A 67 8.61 15.86 8.55
C PRO A 67 9.95 15.16 8.27
N GLY A 68 10.21 14.03 8.94
CA GLY A 68 11.42 13.23 8.71
C GLY A 68 11.44 12.61 7.32
N PHE A 69 10.32 12.04 6.87
CA PHE A 69 10.21 11.51 5.51
C PHE A 69 10.30 12.61 4.45
N LEU A 70 9.73 13.79 4.70
CA LEU A 70 9.87 14.94 3.81
C LEU A 70 11.34 15.36 3.66
N ALA A 71 12.07 15.51 4.76
CA ALA A 71 13.49 15.86 4.72
C ALA A 71 14.33 14.81 3.97
N MET A 72 14.00 13.52 4.11
CA MET A 72 14.66 12.45 3.37
C MET A 72 14.33 12.46 1.87
N ALA A 73 13.10 12.85 1.50
CA ALA A 73 12.69 13.01 0.11
C ALA A 73 13.37 14.22 -0.54
N GLU A 74 13.36 15.38 0.11
CA GLU A 74 14.03 16.61 -0.35
C GLU A 74 15.54 16.41 -0.51
N ALA A 75 16.16 15.66 0.41
CA ALA A 75 17.57 15.29 0.28
C ALA A 75 17.82 14.43 -0.97
N GLY A 76 16.93 13.49 -1.27
CA GLY A 76 17.00 12.67 -2.48
C GLY A 76 16.87 13.50 -3.76
N GLU A 77 15.87 14.37 -3.83
CA GLU A 77 15.63 15.26 -4.98
C GLU A 77 16.84 16.18 -5.27
N GLN A 78 17.48 16.71 -4.22
CA GLN A 78 18.66 17.58 -4.34
C GLN A 78 19.96 16.81 -4.61
N GLY A 79 19.99 15.52 -4.27
CA GLY A 79 21.21 14.70 -4.19
C GLY A 79 21.46 13.77 -5.37
N ALA A 80 20.61 13.75 -6.40
CA ALA A 80 20.74 12.81 -7.53
C ALA A 80 22.10 13.00 -8.26
N GLY A 81 23.00 12.02 -8.12
CA GLY A 81 24.33 11.98 -8.73
C GLY A 81 25.22 10.98 -7.98
N GLU A 82 25.87 10.05 -8.69
CA GLU A 82 26.60 8.93 -8.07
C GLU A 82 27.77 9.38 -7.18
N ASP A 83 28.41 10.51 -7.52
CA ASP A 83 29.53 11.08 -6.76
C ASP A 83 29.13 11.67 -5.39
N ARG A 84 27.82 11.80 -5.10
CA ARG A 84 27.29 12.42 -3.88
C ARG A 84 26.62 11.44 -2.91
N LEU A 85 26.74 10.13 -3.15
CA LEU A 85 26.12 9.11 -2.29
C LEU A 85 26.51 9.21 -0.81
N PRO A 86 27.79 9.42 -0.43
CA PRO A 86 28.18 9.60 0.97
C PRO A 86 27.54 10.82 1.66
N GLU A 87 27.49 11.96 0.97
CA GLU A 87 26.87 13.17 1.47
C GLU A 87 25.36 13.00 1.62
N LEU A 88 24.71 12.42 0.61
CA LEU A 88 23.30 12.08 0.65
C LEU A 88 23.01 11.13 1.83
N ARG A 89 23.83 10.09 2.02
CA ARG A 89 23.68 9.14 3.11
C ARG A 89 23.81 9.79 4.49
N ALA A 90 24.76 10.71 4.66
CA ALA A 90 24.94 11.45 5.90
C ALA A 90 23.72 12.35 6.21
N ARG A 91 23.19 13.05 5.20
CA ARG A 91 22.00 13.90 5.32
C ARG A 91 20.75 13.11 5.71
N ILE A 92 20.45 12.01 5.01
CA ILE A 92 19.29 11.18 5.33
C ILE A 92 19.48 10.43 6.66
N GLY A 93 20.72 10.11 7.04
CA GLY A 93 21.05 9.56 8.36
C GLY A 93 20.72 10.52 9.49
N ALA A 94 21.08 11.80 9.34
CA ALA A 94 20.71 12.86 10.29
C ALA A 94 19.19 13.06 10.37
N ALA A 95 18.50 13.12 9.22
CA ALA A 95 17.04 13.20 9.17
C ALA A 95 16.37 11.98 9.82
N GLY A 96 16.88 10.77 9.59
CA GLY A 96 16.39 9.53 10.22
C GLY A 96 16.52 9.54 11.75
N ARG A 97 17.64 10.02 12.28
CA ARG A 97 17.83 10.17 13.75
C ARG A 97 16.87 11.21 14.35
N GLN A 98 16.64 12.32 13.65
CA GLN A 98 15.65 13.32 14.07
C GLN A 98 14.22 12.75 14.04
N ALA A 99 13.88 11.99 13.00
CA ALA A 99 12.60 11.30 12.88
C ALA A 99 12.40 10.28 14.01
N GLU A 100 13.45 9.54 14.37
CA GLU A 100 13.42 8.63 15.50
C GLU A 100 13.20 9.36 16.84
N ALA A 101 13.86 10.49 17.06
CA ALA A 101 13.63 11.32 18.25
C ALA A 101 12.18 11.83 18.31
N ALA A 102 11.63 12.29 17.19
CA ALA A 102 10.23 12.71 17.10
C ALA A 102 9.25 11.55 17.35
N MET A 103 9.54 10.37 16.82
CA MET A 103 8.78 9.14 17.07
C MET A 103 8.76 8.79 18.57
N LEU A 104 9.91 8.82 19.24
CA LEU A 104 10.03 8.56 20.67
C LEU A 104 9.29 9.61 21.50
N ALA A 105 9.40 10.90 21.15
CA ALA A 105 8.67 11.97 21.82
C ALA A 105 7.15 11.79 21.69
N ALA A 106 6.64 11.49 20.48
CA ALA A 106 5.22 11.29 20.22
C ALA A 106 4.65 10.00 20.85
N SER A 107 5.52 9.07 21.25
CA SER A 107 5.14 7.75 21.79
C SER A 107 5.46 7.57 23.27
N GLY A 108 5.98 8.60 23.96
CA GLY A 108 6.39 8.49 25.36
C GLY A 108 7.60 7.56 25.57
N GLY A 109 8.49 7.48 24.58
CA GLY A 109 9.71 6.67 24.62
C GLY A 109 9.55 5.23 24.10
N VAL A 110 8.37 4.87 23.59
CA VAL A 110 8.10 3.53 23.05
C VAL A 110 8.64 3.42 21.61
N ASN A 111 9.41 2.38 21.33
CA ASN A 111 9.87 2.13 19.96
C ASN A 111 8.74 1.54 19.10
N THR A 112 8.08 2.38 18.31
CA THR A 112 6.95 2.02 17.45
C THR A 112 7.34 1.70 16.00
N HIS A 113 8.29 2.44 15.41
CA HIS A 113 8.56 2.42 13.97
C HIS A 113 10.05 2.54 13.58
N ARG A 114 11.02 2.28 14.49
CA ARG A 114 12.44 2.47 14.16
C ARG A 114 12.88 1.70 12.90
N GLY A 115 12.39 0.47 12.71
CA GLY A 115 12.70 -0.30 11.50
C GLY A 115 12.02 0.26 10.25
N ALA A 116 10.76 0.72 10.36
CA ALA A 116 10.08 1.39 9.26
C ALA A 116 10.71 2.74 8.88
N ILE A 117 11.20 3.55 9.82
CA ILE A 117 11.95 4.79 9.53
C ILE A 117 13.13 4.47 8.61
N TRP A 118 13.88 3.41 8.93
CA TRP A 118 15.00 2.95 8.12
C TRP A 118 14.56 2.51 6.72
N ALA A 119 13.58 1.59 6.63
CA ALA A 119 13.15 1.02 5.36
C ALA A 119 12.48 2.06 4.45
N LEU A 120 11.45 2.77 4.95
CA LEU A 120 10.70 3.75 4.18
C LEU A 120 11.56 4.98 3.88
N GLY A 121 12.43 5.40 4.79
CA GLY A 121 13.33 6.53 4.58
C GLY A 121 14.23 6.32 3.36
N LEU A 122 14.89 5.16 3.27
CA LEU A 122 15.74 4.81 2.13
C LEU A 122 14.94 4.72 0.81
N LEU A 123 13.74 4.13 0.84
CA LEU A 123 12.89 4.00 -0.34
C LEU A 123 12.34 5.34 -0.81
N VAL A 124 11.93 6.22 0.11
CA VAL A 124 11.47 7.59 -0.17
C VAL A 124 12.60 8.41 -0.79
N THR A 125 13.81 8.35 -0.22
CA THR A 125 14.99 9.02 -0.80
C THR A 125 15.28 8.49 -2.21
N ALA A 126 15.26 7.17 -2.40
CA ALA A 126 15.50 6.59 -3.72
C ALA A 126 14.41 6.97 -4.73
N ALA A 127 13.15 7.01 -4.31
CA ALA A 127 12.03 7.44 -5.15
C ALA A 127 12.14 8.90 -5.59
N ALA A 128 12.65 9.78 -4.72
CA ALA A 128 12.87 11.19 -5.01
C ALA A 128 14.10 11.41 -5.91
N ALA A 129 15.20 10.71 -5.65
CA ALA A 129 16.44 10.85 -6.42
C ALA A 129 16.36 10.21 -7.82
N TRP A 130 15.57 9.15 -7.98
CA TRP A 130 15.44 8.40 -9.23
C TRP A 130 13.96 8.10 -9.57
N PRO A 131 13.18 9.14 -9.91
CA PRO A 131 11.71 9.05 -10.01
C PRO A 131 11.20 8.17 -11.15
N VAL A 132 12.03 7.88 -12.16
CA VAL A 132 11.66 7.10 -13.34
C VAL A 132 12.11 5.64 -13.30
N LEU A 133 12.77 5.21 -12.22
CA LEU A 133 13.23 3.82 -12.12
C LEU A 133 12.09 2.86 -11.79
N PRO A 134 12.09 1.65 -12.40
CA PRO A 134 11.17 0.59 -12.00
C PRO A 134 11.44 0.16 -10.56
N LEU A 135 10.42 -0.35 -9.87
CA LEU A 135 10.49 -0.67 -8.43
C LEU A 135 11.72 -1.49 -8.03
N ARG A 136 12.09 -2.52 -8.80
CA ARG A 136 13.27 -3.35 -8.50
C ARG A 136 14.57 -2.55 -8.55
N ALA A 137 14.72 -1.65 -9.52
CA ALA A 137 15.88 -0.78 -9.62
C ALA A 137 15.88 0.31 -8.52
N LEU A 138 14.71 0.81 -8.14
CA LEU A 138 14.56 1.72 -7.01
C LEU A 138 14.99 1.05 -5.69
N GLY A 139 14.60 -0.20 -5.46
CA GLY A 139 15.09 -1.00 -4.34
C GLY A 139 16.61 -1.19 -4.36
N ALA A 140 17.19 -1.44 -5.54
CA ALA A 140 18.65 -1.54 -5.69
C ALA A 140 19.37 -0.24 -5.30
N ARG A 141 18.86 0.92 -5.73
CA ARG A 141 19.40 2.24 -5.36
C ARG A 141 19.26 2.53 -3.85
N ALA A 142 18.13 2.16 -3.25
CA ALA A 142 17.96 2.23 -1.81
C ALA A 142 18.96 1.31 -1.08
N GLY A 143 19.30 0.15 -1.66
CA GLY A 143 20.31 -0.75 -1.15
C GLY A 143 21.75 -0.23 -1.29
N GLU A 144 22.07 0.47 -2.36
CA GLU A 144 23.34 1.21 -2.50
C GLU A 144 23.49 2.23 -1.37
N LEU A 145 22.47 3.05 -1.12
CA LEU A 145 22.46 3.99 0.02
C LEU A 145 22.65 3.26 1.35
N ALA A 146 21.99 2.11 1.54
CA ALA A 146 22.10 1.34 2.78
C ALA A 146 23.51 0.75 3.03
N ARG A 147 24.30 0.51 1.97
CA ARG A 147 25.68 0.01 2.07
C ARG A 147 26.68 1.11 2.43
N VAL A 148 26.33 2.37 2.17
CA VAL A 148 27.17 3.51 2.53
C VAL A 148 27.13 3.70 4.05
N GLU A 149 28.33 3.82 4.65
CA GLU A 149 28.47 4.04 6.08
C GLU A 149 27.95 5.42 6.50
N ASP A 150 27.32 5.46 7.67
CA ASP A 150 26.85 6.69 8.31
C ASP A 150 27.61 6.86 9.61
N ALA A 151 28.56 7.80 9.61
CA ALA A 151 29.42 8.07 10.76
C ALA A 151 28.62 8.48 12.02
N GLY A 152 27.39 8.98 11.85
CA GLY A 152 26.50 9.32 12.97
C GLY A 152 25.62 8.15 13.43
N ALA A 153 25.69 6.98 12.79
CA ALA A 153 24.89 5.83 13.19
C ALA A 153 25.51 5.14 14.42
N PRO A 154 24.67 4.69 15.38
CA PRO A 154 25.18 3.93 16.50
C PRO A 154 25.74 2.57 16.02
N PRO A 155 26.74 2.03 16.74
CA PRO A 155 27.30 0.72 16.42
C PRO A 155 26.21 -0.35 16.50
N PRO A 156 26.23 -1.39 15.64
CA PRO A 156 25.16 -2.39 15.58
C PRO A 156 24.79 -2.99 16.93
N LEU A 157 25.77 -3.32 17.79
CA LEU A 157 25.54 -3.93 19.10
C LEU A 157 24.84 -3.00 20.12
N ALA A 158 24.86 -1.69 19.91
CA ALA A 158 24.08 -0.76 20.74
C ALA A 158 22.57 -0.90 20.46
N LEU A 159 22.19 -1.33 19.26
CA LEU A 159 20.79 -1.51 18.87
C LEU A 159 20.27 -2.90 19.28
N PRO A 160 19.02 -3.01 19.77
CA PRO A 160 18.42 -4.30 20.09
C PRO A 160 18.49 -5.30 18.94
N GLY A 161 18.18 -4.86 17.71
CA GLY A 161 18.25 -5.70 16.52
C GLY A 161 19.66 -6.20 16.22
N GLY A 162 20.69 -5.37 16.40
CA GLY A 162 22.07 -5.80 16.13
C GLY A 162 22.60 -6.83 17.12
N ARG A 163 22.17 -6.79 18.39
CA ARG A 163 22.46 -7.87 19.36
C ARG A 163 21.80 -9.20 18.95
N VAL A 164 20.57 -9.15 18.43
CA VAL A 164 19.86 -10.33 17.94
C VAL A 164 20.56 -10.90 16.70
N CYS A 165 20.93 -10.03 15.75
CA CYS A 165 21.73 -10.41 14.58
C CYS A 165 23.00 -11.16 14.98
N ALA A 166 23.79 -10.60 15.90
CA ALA A 166 25.02 -11.21 16.39
C ALA A 166 24.77 -12.56 17.07
N ARG A 167 23.70 -12.66 17.88
CA ARG A 167 23.36 -13.90 18.60
C ARG A 167 22.91 -15.04 17.69
N TYR A 168 22.14 -14.76 16.64
CA TYR A 168 21.51 -15.78 15.80
C TYR A 168 22.16 -15.97 14.43
N GLY A 169 23.14 -15.12 14.08
CA GLY A 169 23.82 -15.17 12.78
C GLY A 169 22.95 -14.70 11.62
N VAL A 170 22.07 -13.72 11.85
CA VAL A 170 21.11 -13.22 10.85
C VAL A 170 21.39 -11.76 10.49
N GLY A 171 21.01 -11.33 9.28
CA GLY A 171 21.34 -9.99 8.76
C GLY A 171 20.44 -8.83 9.24
N GLY A 172 19.19 -9.12 9.62
CA GLY A 172 18.22 -8.12 10.08
C GLY A 172 17.89 -7.02 9.05
N ALA A 173 17.34 -5.89 9.53
CA ALA A 173 16.86 -4.80 8.67
C ALA A 173 17.94 -4.15 7.79
N ARG A 174 19.18 -4.07 8.29
CA ARG A 174 20.31 -3.51 7.52
C ARG A 174 20.65 -4.37 6.30
N HIS A 175 20.70 -5.70 6.48
CA HIS A 175 20.93 -6.62 5.37
C HIS A 175 19.77 -6.61 4.37
N GLN A 176 18.51 -6.57 4.86
CA GLN A 176 17.35 -6.43 3.99
C GLN A 176 17.45 -5.20 3.09
N ALA A 177 17.78 -4.04 3.67
CA ALA A 177 17.97 -2.82 2.91
C ALA A 177 19.15 -2.92 1.94
N ALA A 178 20.34 -3.33 2.41
CA ALA A 178 21.54 -3.47 1.59
C ALA A 178 21.40 -4.49 0.44
N ALA A 179 20.48 -5.45 0.54
CA ALA A 179 20.16 -6.40 -0.53
C ALA A 179 19.08 -5.87 -1.50
N GLY A 180 18.58 -4.64 -1.32
CA GLY A 180 17.52 -4.06 -2.14
C GLY A 180 16.11 -4.53 -1.80
N PHE A 181 15.87 -4.89 -0.54
CA PHE A 181 14.58 -5.33 0.00
C PHE A 181 13.99 -6.59 -0.67
N PRO A 182 14.70 -7.73 -0.71
CA PRO A 182 14.23 -8.96 -1.37
C PRO A 182 12.89 -9.46 -0.81
N GLN A 183 12.65 -9.31 0.50
CA GLN A 183 11.37 -9.70 1.11
C GLN A 183 10.19 -8.87 0.62
N VAL A 184 10.41 -7.60 0.26
CA VAL A 184 9.40 -6.75 -0.35
C VAL A 184 9.23 -7.10 -1.83
N MET A 185 10.34 -7.21 -2.56
CA MET A 185 10.34 -7.37 -4.02
C MET A 185 9.91 -8.75 -4.50
N ASP A 186 10.30 -9.80 -3.78
CA ASP A 186 10.15 -11.19 -4.23
C ASP A 186 9.02 -11.93 -3.50
N HIS A 187 8.53 -11.37 -2.38
CA HIS A 187 7.46 -11.99 -1.57
C HIS A 187 6.28 -11.06 -1.30
N GLY A 188 6.50 -9.89 -0.71
CA GLY A 188 5.43 -8.95 -0.34
C GLY A 188 4.61 -8.45 -1.55
N LEU A 189 5.26 -7.77 -2.50
CA LEU A 189 4.61 -7.23 -3.70
C LEU A 189 3.96 -8.34 -4.56
N PRO A 190 4.64 -9.46 -4.89
CA PRO A 190 4.03 -10.53 -5.66
C PRO A 190 2.80 -11.15 -4.98
N ALA A 191 2.83 -11.35 -3.65
CA ALA A 191 1.69 -11.89 -2.92
C ALA A 191 0.49 -10.94 -2.91
N LEU A 192 0.73 -9.64 -2.70
CA LEU A 192 -0.29 -8.59 -2.77
C LEU A 192 -0.98 -8.57 -4.14
N GLN A 193 -0.18 -8.50 -5.21
CA GLN A 193 -0.66 -8.46 -6.59
C GLN A 193 -1.38 -9.77 -6.97
N ALA A 194 -0.85 -10.92 -6.56
CA ALA A 194 -1.48 -12.21 -6.84
C ALA A 194 -2.83 -12.36 -6.13
N ALA A 195 -2.96 -11.88 -4.89
CA ALA A 195 -4.24 -11.87 -4.17
C ALA A 195 -5.27 -10.97 -4.87
N ARG A 196 -4.87 -9.76 -5.27
CA ARG A 196 -5.73 -8.84 -6.05
C ARG A 196 -6.19 -9.46 -7.37
N ARG A 197 -5.28 -10.06 -8.14
CA ARG A 197 -5.61 -10.76 -9.41
C ARG A 197 -6.58 -11.94 -9.22
N ARG A 198 -6.61 -12.55 -8.03
CA ARG A 198 -7.61 -13.58 -7.67
C ARG A 198 -8.95 -13.01 -7.23
N GLY A 199 -9.12 -11.69 -7.23
CA GLY A 199 -10.34 -11.03 -6.81
C GLY A 199 -10.45 -10.77 -5.30
N ALA A 200 -9.34 -10.91 -4.54
CA ALA A 200 -9.37 -10.69 -3.10
C ALA A 200 -9.58 -9.20 -2.77
N ALA A 201 -10.36 -8.92 -1.72
CA ALA A 201 -10.45 -7.58 -1.16
C ALA A 201 -9.10 -7.13 -0.57
N GLU A 202 -8.91 -5.82 -0.39
CA GLU A 202 -7.63 -5.24 0.07
C GLU A 202 -7.16 -5.82 1.40
N THR A 203 -8.04 -5.99 2.39
CA THR A 203 -7.64 -6.52 3.71
C THR A 203 -7.02 -7.93 3.58
N PRO A 204 -7.69 -8.94 3.00
CA PRO A 204 -7.06 -10.22 2.69
C PRO A 204 -5.78 -10.13 1.85
N ALA A 205 -5.73 -9.26 0.84
CA ALA A 205 -4.57 -9.14 -0.04
C ALA A 205 -3.33 -8.60 0.71
N ARG A 206 -3.51 -7.60 1.57
CA ARG A 206 -2.45 -7.05 2.42
C ARG A 206 -2.03 -8.02 3.52
N LEU A 207 -2.96 -8.82 4.04
CA LEU A 207 -2.64 -9.90 4.98
C LEU A 207 -1.82 -11.01 4.30
N ASP A 208 -2.17 -11.42 3.08
CA ASP A 208 -1.37 -12.38 2.30
C ASP A 208 0.06 -11.85 2.05
N ALA A 209 0.20 -10.55 1.77
CA ALA A 209 1.52 -9.91 1.63
C ALA A 209 2.33 -9.96 2.94
N LEU A 210 1.70 -9.63 4.08
CA LEU A 210 2.33 -9.73 5.41
C LEU A 210 2.79 -11.17 5.69
N LEU A 211 1.92 -12.15 5.44
CA LEU A 211 2.23 -13.57 5.68
C LEU A 211 3.33 -14.09 4.76
N ALA A 212 3.37 -13.63 3.50
CA ALA A 212 4.43 -14.00 2.56
C ALA A 212 5.80 -13.51 3.04
N ILE A 213 5.86 -12.30 3.60
CA ILE A 213 7.07 -11.75 4.26
C ILE A 213 7.39 -12.56 5.52
N MET A 214 6.41 -12.76 6.41
CA MET A 214 6.60 -13.49 7.67
C MET A 214 7.14 -14.90 7.46
N ARG A 215 6.73 -15.59 6.39
CA ARG A 215 7.16 -16.95 6.06
C ARG A 215 8.67 -17.07 5.82
N GLN A 216 9.31 -16.04 5.29
CA GLN A 216 10.68 -16.11 4.76
C GLN A 216 11.66 -15.22 5.53
N LEU A 217 11.16 -14.25 6.30
CA LEU A 217 11.98 -13.29 7.01
C LEU A 217 12.56 -13.90 8.29
N ASP A 218 13.88 -13.77 8.49
CA ASP A 218 14.54 -13.93 9.79
C ASP A 218 14.22 -12.75 10.71
N ASP A 219 12.99 -12.71 11.22
CA ASP A 219 12.47 -11.57 11.98
C ASP A 219 13.16 -11.44 13.34
N THR A 220 13.99 -10.39 13.47
CA THR A 220 14.72 -10.11 14.71
C THR A 220 13.82 -9.82 15.91
N CYS A 221 12.59 -9.34 15.72
CA CYS A 221 11.62 -9.14 16.80
C CYS A 221 11.06 -10.48 17.32
N LEU A 222 10.89 -11.47 16.45
CA LEU A 222 10.54 -12.83 16.86
C LEU A 222 11.71 -13.52 17.55
N LEU A 223 12.91 -13.45 16.95
CA LEU A 223 14.13 -14.04 17.52
C LEU A 223 14.47 -13.45 18.90
N ALA A 224 14.24 -12.15 19.11
CA ALA A 224 14.44 -11.50 20.40
C ALA A 224 13.51 -12.05 21.49
N ARG A 225 12.25 -12.34 21.15
CA ARG A 225 11.20 -12.71 22.12
C ARG A 225 11.05 -14.21 22.32
N GLY A 226 11.23 -15.01 21.26
CA GLY A 226 10.99 -16.45 21.26
C GLY A 226 12.11 -17.30 20.68
N GLY A 227 13.23 -16.71 20.28
CA GLY A 227 14.33 -17.43 19.62
C GLY A 227 13.90 -18.13 18.34
N ARG A 228 14.65 -19.17 17.95
CA ARG A 228 14.38 -19.93 16.71
C ARG A 228 12.99 -20.57 16.72
N PHE A 229 12.57 -21.13 17.85
CA PHE A 229 11.22 -21.68 18.00
C PHE A 229 10.13 -20.64 17.73
N GLY A 230 10.27 -19.42 18.26
CA GLY A 230 9.30 -18.35 18.02
C GLY A 230 9.25 -17.89 16.57
N LEU A 231 10.41 -17.89 15.90
CA LEU A 231 10.53 -17.59 14.47
C LEU A 231 9.84 -18.67 13.61
N GLU A 232 10.22 -19.95 13.81
CA GLU A 232 9.68 -21.11 13.10
C GLU A 232 8.16 -21.21 13.27
N LEU A 233 7.64 -21.02 14.49
CA LEU A 233 6.20 -21.04 14.75
C LEU A 233 5.43 -19.99 13.93
N ALA A 234 6.02 -18.80 13.73
CA ALA A 234 5.40 -17.76 12.92
C ALA A 234 5.50 -18.07 11.42
N GLN A 235 6.66 -18.56 10.97
CA GLN A 235 6.92 -18.93 9.57
C GLN A 235 6.01 -20.09 9.11
N ASP A 236 5.95 -21.16 9.91
CA ASP A 236 5.08 -22.32 9.64
C ASP A 236 3.60 -21.93 9.65
N GLY A 237 3.22 -21.09 10.61
CA GLY A 237 1.86 -20.57 10.70
C GLY A 237 1.47 -19.76 9.47
N ALA A 238 2.35 -18.86 9.03
CA ALA A 238 2.12 -18.05 7.83
C ALA A 238 2.07 -18.92 6.57
N ALA A 239 2.96 -19.91 6.45
CA ALA A 239 2.95 -20.87 5.35
C ALA A 239 1.63 -21.66 5.30
N ALA A 240 1.13 -22.13 6.44
CA ALA A 240 -0.12 -22.88 6.52
C ALA A 240 -1.34 -22.06 6.05
N VAL A 241 -1.41 -20.77 6.41
CA VAL A 241 -2.48 -19.87 5.95
C VAL A 241 -2.43 -19.69 4.43
N LEU A 242 -1.25 -19.43 3.87
CA LEU A 242 -1.07 -19.22 2.43
C LEU A 242 -1.37 -20.50 1.64
N GLN A 243 -0.93 -21.66 2.13
CA GLN A 243 -1.21 -22.97 1.51
C GLN A 243 -2.70 -23.35 1.53
N ALA A 244 -3.45 -22.87 2.52
CA ALA A 244 -4.90 -23.06 2.61
C ALA A 244 -5.72 -22.17 1.64
N GLY A 245 -5.06 -21.40 0.76
CA GLY A 245 -5.71 -20.50 -0.19
C GLY A 245 -5.69 -19.03 0.21
N GLY A 246 -4.88 -18.66 1.23
CA GLY A 246 -4.72 -17.29 1.69
C GLY A 246 -5.92 -16.76 2.50
N CYS A 247 -5.83 -15.51 2.93
CA CYS A 247 -6.76 -14.89 3.87
C CYS A 247 -8.15 -14.63 3.27
N ALA A 248 -8.30 -14.70 1.95
CA ALA A 248 -9.61 -14.61 1.30
C ALA A 248 -10.41 -15.92 1.40
N SER A 249 -9.74 -17.05 1.70
CA SER A 249 -10.37 -18.35 1.87
C SER A 249 -10.88 -18.54 3.31
N GLN A 250 -11.94 -19.34 3.48
CA GLN A 250 -12.48 -19.65 4.80
C GLN A 250 -11.46 -20.39 5.69
N GLU A 251 -10.76 -21.38 5.13
CA GLU A 251 -9.76 -22.16 5.87
C GLU A 251 -8.52 -21.32 6.19
N GLY A 252 -8.01 -20.53 5.24
CA GLY A 252 -6.90 -19.61 5.48
C GLY A 252 -7.22 -18.58 6.56
N TRP A 253 -8.44 -17.99 6.56
CA TRP A 253 -8.87 -17.09 7.62
C TRP A 253 -8.93 -17.76 9.00
N ARG A 254 -9.44 -19.01 9.07
CA ARG A 254 -9.45 -19.79 10.31
C ARG A 254 -8.04 -20.04 10.84
N LEU A 255 -7.10 -20.39 9.95
CA LEU A 255 -5.70 -20.60 10.30
C LEU A 255 -5.00 -19.29 10.72
N LEU A 256 -5.37 -18.15 10.12
CA LEU A 256 -4.85 -16.84 10.50
C LEU A 256 -5.23 -16.50 11.95
N LEU A 257 -6.50 -16.70 12.33
CA LEU A 257 -6.95 -16.48 13.70
C LEU A 257 -6.25 -17.43 14.70
N LYS A 258 -6.00 -18.69 14.29
CA LYS A 258 -5.24 -19.66 15.08
C LYS A 258 -3.78 -19.23 15.25
N LEU A 259 -3.16 -18.71 14.20
CA LEU A 259 -1.81 -18.16 14.24
C LEU A 259 -1.73 -16.96 15.18
N ASP A 260 -2.64 -15.99 15.01
CA ASP A 260 -2.75 -14.81 15.88
C ASP A 260 -2.83 -15.20 17.36
N GLN A 261 -3.74 -16.11 17.70
CA GLN A 261 -3.89 -16.60 19.07
C GLN A 261 -2.60 -17.25 19.61
N ARG A 262 -1.90 -18.05 18.78
CA ARG A 262 -0.64 -18.70 19.16
C ARG A 262 0.48 -17.70 19.43
N LEU A 263 0.60 -16.67 18.59
CA LEU A 263 1.61 -15.61 18.74
C LEU A 263 1.31 -14.74 19.97
N ARG A 264 0.06 -14.30 20.15
CA ARG A 264 -0.34 -13.48 21.31
C ARG A 264 -0.12 -14.20 22.64
N ARG A 265 -0.49 -15.49 22.73
CA ARG A 265 -0.26 -16.31 23.95
C ARG A 265 1.22 -16.43 24.33
N ARG A 266 2.12 -16.37 23.35
CA ARG A 266 3.57 -16.46 23.54
C ARG A 266 4.26 -15.10 23.56
N ARG A 267 3.51 -14.00 23.46
CA ARG A 267 4.03 -12.64 23.31
C ARG A 267 5.02 -12.52 22.16
N LEU A 268 4.74 -13.18 21.04
CA LEU A 268 5.55 -13.12 19.83
C LEU A 268 4.98 -12.04 18.90
N SER A 269 5.82 -11.12 18.47
CA SER A 269 5.43 -10.02 17.59
C SER A 269 6.37 -9.96 16.37
N PRO A 270 5.87 -10.20 15.15
CA PRO A 270 6.65 -10.13 13.91
C PRO A 270 6.84 -8.68 13.43
N GLY A 271 7.52 -7.87 14.24
CA GLY A 271 7.70 -6.44 13.99
C GLY A 271 8.54 -6.13 12.74
N GLY A 272 9.53 -6.96 12.42
CA GLY A 272 10.29 -6.79 11.18
C GLY A 272 9.43 -7.02 9.94
N ALA A 273 8.51 -7.99 10.00
CA ALA A 273 7.56 -8.22 8.91
C ALA A 273 6.55 -7.06 8.76
N ALA A 274 6.14 -6.43 9.87
CA ALA A 274 5.29 -5.24 9.84
C ALA A 274 5.98 -4.05 9.16
N ASP A 275 7.24 -3.77 9.51
CA ASP A 275 8.04 -2.71 8.88
C ASP A 275 8.16 -2.94 7.35
N LEU A 276 8.36 -4.18 6.93
CA LEU A 276 8.46 -4.55 5.51
C LEU A 276 7.10 -4.60 4.80
N LEU A 277 6.00 -4.86 5.51
CA LEU A 277 4.66 -4.68 4.96
C LEU A 277 4.43 -3.20 4.65
N ALA A 278 4.78 -2.28 5.55
CA ALA A 278 4.68 -0.85 5.27
C ALA A 278 5.53 -0.45 4.04
N ALA A 279 6.75 -0.99 3.91
CA ALA A 279 7.58 -0.78 2.71
C ALA A 279 6.92 -1.33 1.44
N THR A 280 6.26 -2.49 1.53
CA THR A 280 5.49 -3.10 0.43
C THR A 280 4.35 -2.19 -0.01
N LEU A 281 3.56 -1.68 0.95
CA LEU A 281 2.43 -0.79 0.68
C LEU A 281 2.88 0.55 0.09
N LEU A 282 4.03 1.09 0.55
CA LEU A 282 4.62 2.29 -0.03
C LEU A 282 4.96 2.05 -1.51
N LEU A 283 5.75 1.04 -1.83
CA LEU A 283 6.17 0.78 -3.23
C LEU A 283 4.99 0.45 -4.14
N ASP A 284 4.01 -0.30 -3.63
CA ASP A 284 2.77 -0.57 -4.35
C ASP A 284 2.00 0.71 -4.70
N SER A 285 1.87 1.64 -3.73
CA SER A 285 1.21 2.93 -3.96
C SER A 285 1.95 3.80 -4.98
N LEU A 286 3.28 3.78 -4.96
CA LEU A 286 4.11 4.52 -5.91
C LEU A 286 3.97 3.96 -7.33
N ALA A 287 4.01 2.64 -7.49
CA ALA A 287 3.81 2.00 -8.79
C ALA A 287 2.42 2.30 -9.36
N GLN A 288 1.38 2.30 -8.53
CA GLN A 288 0.05 2.68 -9.00
C GLN A 288 -0.01 4.16 -9.40
N ALA A 289 0.56 5.07 -8.60
CA ALA A 289 0.59 6.50 -8.90
C ALA A 289 1.37 6.84 -10.19
N ARG A 290 2.43 6.08 -10.49
CA ARG A 290 3.22 6.21 -11.73
C ARG A 290 2.56 5.54 -12.93
N GLY A 291 1.54 4.70 -12.70
CA GLY A 291 0.96 3.84 -13.73
C GLY A 291 1.94 2.79 -14.24
N ASP A 292 2.84 2.31 -13.36
CA ASP A 292 3.79 1.22 -13.64
C ASP A 292 3.06 -0.11 -13.86
N TYR A 293 1.84 -0.24 -13.33
CA TYR A 293 0.92 -1.31 -13.69
C TYR A 293 0.14 -0.92 -14.95
N GLU A 294 -0.01 -1.85 -15.91
CA GLU A 294 -0.86 -1.63 -17.07
C GLU A 294 -2.26 -1.23 -16.61
N MET A 295 -2.71 -0.07 -17.08
CA MET A 295 -4.06 0.41 -16.82
C MET A 295 -5.03 -0.49 -17.59
N GLU A 296 -5.77 -1.33 -16.88
CA GLU A 296 -6.74 -2.20 -17.52
C GLU A 296 -8.01 -1.40 -17.84
N ARG A 297 -8.52 -1.62 -19.05
CA ARG A 297 -9.80 -1.05 -19.50
C ARG A 297 -10.81 -2.16 -19.73
N TYR A 298 -11.94 -2.05 -19.05
CA TYR A 298 -13.06 -2.95 -19.23
C TYR A 298 -14.26 -2.19 -19.79
N THR A 299 -15.00 -2.84 -20.68
CA THR A 299 -16.27 -2.32 -21.19
C THR A 299 -17.37 -3.31 -20.86
N PHE A 300 -18.39 -2.83 -20.16
CA PHE A 300 -19.59 -3.59 -19.84
C PHE A 300 -20.81 -2.96 -20.52
N THR A 301 -21.83 -3.77 -20.77
CA THR A 301 -23.09 -3.32 -21.37
C THR A 301 -24.24 -3.95 -20.60
N TYR A 302 -25.19 -3.11 -20.18
CA TYR A 302 -26.37 -3.50 -19.43
C TYR A 302 -27.62 -2.99 -20.13
N SER A 303 -28.71 -3.74 -20.03
CA SER A 303 -30.02 -3.29 -20.54
C SER A 303 -30.44 -2.03 -19.80
N ALA A 304 -30.83 -1.00 -20.56
CA ALA A 304 -31.41 0.19 -19.96
C ALA A 304 -32.86 -0.12 -19.55
N THR A 305 -33.28 0.44 -18.43
CA THR A 305 -34.66 0.40 -17.95
C THR A 305 -35.31 1.77 -18.12
N ALA A 306 -36.63 1.80 -18.32
CA ALA A 306 -37.35 3.06 -18.34
C ALA A 306 -37.16 3.78 -16.99
N GLY A 307 -36.58 4.97 -17.03
CA GLY A 307 -36.22 5.74 -15.85
C GLY A 307 -36.28 7.24 -16.13
N PRO A 308 -36.22 8.08 -15.08
CA PRO A 308 -36.24 9.53 -15.22
C PRO A 308 -35.06 10.00 -16.07
N SER A 309 -35.28 11.03 -16.89
CA SER A 309 -34.23 11.62 -17.72
C SER A 309 -33.08 12.11 -16.85
N VAL A 310 -31.85 11.83 -17.29
CA VAL A 310 -30.62 12.23 -16.60
C VAL A 310 -29.85 13.26 -17.44
N ARG A 311 -29.10 14.13 -16.75
CA ARG A 311 -28.11 15.03 -17.34
C ARG A 311 -26.70 14.55 -17.02
N ARG A 312 -25.72 15.13 -17.72
CA ARG A 312 -24.30 14.93 -17.42
C ARG A 312 -24.02 15.24 -15.95
N SER A 313 -23.31 14.35 -15.28
CA SER A 313 -22.92 14.51 -13.87
C SER A 313 -21.59 13.82 -13.59
N LEU A 314 -20.89 14.32 -12.56
CA LEU A 314 -19.61 13.78 -12.09
C LEU A 314 -19.72 13.52 -10.60
N ALA A 315 -19.23 12.39 -10.12
CA ALA A 315 -19.08 12.10 -8.71
C ALA A 315 -17.71 11.52 -8.40
N GLY A 316 -17.09 11.96 -7.30
CA GLY A 316 -15.80 11.47 -6.83
C GLY A 316 -14.58 12.15 -7.47
N VAL A 317 -13.41 11.60 -7.15
CA VAL A 317 -12.09 12.05 -7.63
C VAL A 317 -11.17 10.83 -7.76
N VAL A 318 -10.19 10.88 -8.66
CA VAL A 318 -9.18 9.82 -8.81
C VAL A 318 -8.11 9.95 -7.72
N GLY A 319 -8.37 9.36 -6.57
CA GLY A 319 -7.44 9.30 -5.43
C GLY A 319 -7.36 7.88 -4.86
N SER A 320 -6.29 7.56 -4.13
CA SER A 320 -6.08 6.20 -3.60
C SER A 320 -7.29 5.73 -2.77
N GLY A 321 -7.87 4.60 -3.15
CA GLY A 321 -9.05 4.04 -2.50
C GLY A 321 -10.39 4.67 -2.91
N ASP A 322 -10.39 5.57 -3.89
CA ASP A 322 -11.58 6.24 -4.45
C ASP A 322 -11.59 6.15 -5.99
N LEU A 323 -12.68 6.64 -6.58
CA LEU A 323 -12.90 6.68 -8.02
C LEU A 323 -13.64 7.95 -8.42
N GLU A 324 -13.49 8.36 -9.67
CA GLU A 324 -14.42 9.29 -10.31
C GLU A 324 -15.36 8.55 -11.27
N VAL A 325 -16.61 9.01 -11.33
CA VAL A 325 -17.66 8.51 -12.21
C VAL A 325 -18.22 9.68 -13.00
N LEU A 326 -17.99 9.69 -14.31
CA LEU A 326 -18.67 10.56 -15.25
C LEU A 326 -19.87 9.82 -15.84
N LEU A 327 -21.05 10.40 -15.68
CA LEU A 327 -22.29 9.90 -16.25
C LEU A 327 -22.76 10.85 -17.34
N GLU A 328 -23.08 10.30 -18.51
CA GLU A 328 -23.68 11.03 -19.64
C GLU A 328 -24.95 10.32 -20.14
N PRO A 329 -26.02 11.05 -20.48
CA PRO A 329 -27.20 10.44 -21.08
C PRO A 329 -26.86 9.82 -22.44
N SER A 330 -27.45 8.67 -22.74
CA SER A 330 -27.31 7.98 -24.02
C SER A 330 -28.66 7.80 -24.70
N THR A 331 -28.64 7.75 -26.02
CA THR A 331 -29.78 7.35 -26.86
C THR A 331 -29.72 5.89 -27.28
N SER A 332 -28.60 5.20 -27.02
CA SER A 332 -28.50 3.75 -27.18
C SER A 332 -29.47 3.11 -26.19
N GLY A 333 -30.35 2.19 -26.59
CA GLY A 333 -31.28 1.48 -25.66
C GLY A 333 -30.61 0.60 -24.59
N VAL A 334 -29.31 0.79 -24.35
CA VAL A 334 -28.46 0.11 -23.39
C VAL A 334 -27.61 1.14 -22.65
N SER A 335 -27.16 0.78 -21.45
CA SER A 335 -26.17 1.53 -20.71
C SER A 335 -24.79 0.91 -20.90
N GLN A 336 -23.83 1.74 -21.30
CA GLN A 336 -22.44 1.34 -21.52
C GLN A 336 -21.58 1.83 -20.35
N VAL A 337 -20.77 0.95 -19.78
CA VAL A 337 -19.88 1.27 -18.66
C VAL A 337 -18.45 0.99 -19.07
N MET A 338 -17.63 2.04 -19.11
CA MET A 338 -16.21 1.97 -19.37
C MET A 338 -15.47 2.19 -18.06
N VAL A 339 -14.66 1.20 -17.67
CA VAL A 339 -13.85 1.24 -16.46
C VAL A 339 -12.40 1.31 -16.86
N SER A 340 -11.68 2.32 -16.40
CA SER A 340 -10.21 2.37 -16.40
C SER A 340 -9.74 2.22 -14.96
N THR A 341 -8.96 1.19 -14.66
CA THR A 341 -8.48 0.92 -13.30
C THR A 341 -6.97 0.68 -13.26
N ALA A 342 -6.33 1.18 -12.21
CA ALA A 342 -4.93 0.90 -11.90
C ALA A 342 -4.73 -0.51 -11.29
N LEU A 343 -5.81 -1.25 -11.00
CA LEU A 343 -5.76 -2.60 -10.44
C LEU A 343 -5.93 -3.67 -11.52
N ALA A 344 -4.82 -4.32 -11.87
CA ALA A 344 -4.79 -5.42 -12.83
C ALA A 344 -5.64 -6.64 -12.37
N GLY A 345 -6.29 -7.31 -13.31
CA GLY A 345 -7.07 -8.54 -13.10
C GLY A 345 -8.35 -8.37 -12.29
N THR A 346 -8.95 -7.18 -12.27
CA THR A 346 -10.16 -6.88 -11.49
C THR A 346 -11.47 -6.97 -12.29
N GLU A 347 -11.44 -7.38 -13.56
CA GLU A 347 -12.62 -7.45 -14.44
C GLU A 347 -13.80 -8.20 -13.79
N LEU A 348 -13.53 -9.35 -13.15
CA LEU A 348 -14.58 -10.15 -12.51
C LEU A 348 -15.20 -9.45 -11.29
N ILE A 349 -14.40 -8.68 -10.53
CA ILE A 349 -14.92 -7.88 -9.42
C ILE A 349 -15.84 -6.79 -9.98
N TRP A 350 -15.36 -6.05 -10.98
CA TRP A 350 -16.12 -5.00 -11.65
C TRP A 350 -17.43 -5.53 -12.22
N ARG A 351 -17.38 -6.67 -12.92
CA ARG A 351 -18.55 -7.35 -13.46
C ARG A 351 -19.58 -7.64 -12.37
N ARG A 352 -19.18 -8.26 -11.26
CA ARG A 352 -20.09 -8.60 -10.15
C ARG A 352 -20.68 -7.37 -9.46
N VAL A 353 -19.87 -6.33 -9.24
CA VAL A 353 -20.34 -5.08 -8.61
C VAL A 353 -21.35 -4.40 -9.52
N LEU A 354 -21.04 -4.25 -10.80
CA LEU A 354 -21.90 -3.59 -11.78
C LEU A 354 -23.18 -4.39 -12.04
N GLU A 355 -23.10 -5.73 -12.20
CA GLU A 355 -24.29 -6.60 -12.30
C GLU A 355 -25.26 -6.36 -11.15
N ARG A 356 -24.73 -6.24 -9.93
CA ARG A 356 -25.55 -5.97 -8.75
C ARG A 356 -26.13 -4.55 -8.75
N VAL A 357 -25.35 -3.54 -9.13
CA VAL A 357 -25.82 -2.14 -9.24
C VAL A 357 -26.95 -2.00 -10.25
N PHE A 358 -26.81 -2.62 -11.43
CA PHE A 358 -27.82 -2.57 -12.49
C PHE A 358 -29.03 -3.48 -12.23
N ALA A 359 -28.90 -4.49 -11.36
CA ALA A 359 -30.04 -5.29 -10.90
C ALA A 359 -30.83 -4.63 -9.77
N GLU A 360 -30.17 -3.91 -8.87
CA GLU A 360 -30.80 -3.29 -7.69
C GLU A 360 -31.42 -1.92 -7.97
N THR A 361 -30.97 -1.21 -9.01
CA THR A 361 -31.43 0.15 -9.35
C THR A 361 -31.83 0.23 -10.81
N ALA A 362 -32.94 0.91 -11.12
CA ALA A 362 -33.32 1.21 -12.50
C ALA A 362 -32.41 2.30 -13.08
N TRP A 363 -31.75 1.99 -14.19
CA TRP A 363 -30.87 2.92 -14.91
C TRP A 363 -31.50 3.33 -16.25
N PRO A 364 -31.63 4.63 -16.54
CA PRO A 364 -31.91 5.07 -17.91
C PRO A 364 -30.70 4.76 -18.80
N PRO A 365 -30.83 4.84 -20.13
CA PRO A 365 -29.69 4.62 -21.01
C PRO A 365 -28.63 5.70 -20.80
N VAL A 366 -27.43 5.28 -20.40
CA VAL A 366 -26.32 6.16 -20.04
C VAL A 366 -24.99 5.61 -20.54
N ARG A 367 -24.03 6.50 -20.77
CA ARG A 367 -22.62 6.16 -20.81
C ARG A 367 -22.01 6.52 -19.45
N LEU A 368 -21.35 5.56 -18.83
CA LEU A 368 -20.57 5.74 -17.61
C LEU A 368 -19.09 5.59 -17.96
N GLU A 369 -18.29 6.62 -17.66
CA GLU A 369 -16.83 6.55 -17.66
C GLU A 369 -16.34 6.58 -16.22
N ILE A 370 -15.60 5.55 -15.83
CA ILE A 370 -15.14 5.34 -14.45
C ILE A 370 -13.61 5.28 -14.46
N HIS A 371 -12.97 6.17 -13.71
CA HIS A 371 -11.53 6.10 -13.47
C HIS A 371 -11.30 5.74 -12.00
N ASP A 372 -10.78 4.55 -11.79
CA ASP A 372 -10.64 3.92 -10.47
C ASP A 372 -9.19 3.82 -10.04
N PHE A 373 -8.95 4.21 -8.78
CA PHE A 373 -7.66 4.07 -8.12
C PHE A 373 -7.79 3.21 -6.86
N GLY A 374 -8.33 2.00 -7.06
CA GLY A 374 -8.39 0.96 -6.03
C GLY A 374 -9.51 1.14 -5.02
N ALA A 375 -10.65 1.68 -5.46
CA ALA A 375 -11.83 1.82 -4.65
C ALA A 375 -12.39 0.46 -4.23
N SER A 376 -12.84 0.36 -2.97
CA SER A 376 -13.55 -0.82 -2.51
C SER A 376 -14.92 -0.94 -3.21
N PRO A 377 -15.50 -2.15 -3.32
CA PRO A 377 -16.85 -2.34 -3.88
C PRO A 377 -17.93 -1.44 -3.24
N GLY A 378 -17.81 -1.14 -1.95
CA GLY A 378 -18.72 -0.21 -1.26
C GLY A 378 -18.60 1.22 -1.76
N VAL A 379 -17.37 1.70 -1.97
CA VAL A 379 -17.08 3.05 -2.50
C VAL A 379 -17.53 3.14 -3.96
N ILE A 380 -17.28 2.11 -4.77
CA ILE A 380 -17.77 2.03 -6.16
C ILE A 380 -19.29 2.20 -6.21
N ARG A 381 -20.03 1.42 -5.41
CA ARG A 381 -21.51 1.53 -5.33
C ARG A 381 -21.97 2.91 -4.89
N LEU A 382 -21.30 3.49 -3.90
CA LEU A 382 -21.62 4.82 -3.40
C LEU A 382 -21.43 5.90 -4.49
N ARG A 383 -20.30 5.90 -5.20
CA ARG A 383 -20.01 6.90 -6.24
C ARG A 383 -20.96 6.78 -7.44
N LEU A 384 -21.29 5.56 -7.84
CA LEU A 384 -22.30 5.31 -8.88
C LEU A 384 -23.68 5.86 -8.48
N ALA A 385 -24.11 5.62 -7.24
CA ALA A 385 -25.37 6.16 -6.73
C ALA A 385 -25.36 7.69 -6.69
N GLN A 386 -24.27 8.30 -6.23
CA GLN A 386 -24.11 9.76 -6.20
C GLN A 386 -24.14 10.38 -7.60
N ALA A 387 -23.48 9.77 -8.59
CA ALA A 387 -23.52 10.24 -9.97
C ALA A 387 -24.96 10.19 -10.51
N LEU A 388 -25.67 9.07 -10.31
CA LEU A 388 -27.06 8.93 -10.75
C LEU A 388 -27.97 9.97 -10.08
N GLU A 389 -27.86 10.15 -8.77
CA GLU A 389 -28.63 11.14 -7.98
C GLU A 389 -28.39 12.57 -8.50
N ALA A 390 -27.13 12.97 -8.67
CA ALA A 390 -26.76 14.30 -9.17
C ALA A 390 -27.22 14.54 -10.62
N GLY A 391 -27.31 13.46 -11.41
CA GLY A 391 -27.77 13.46 -12.78
C GLY A 391 -29.29 13.50 -12.95
N ARG A 392 -30.10 13.12 -11.95
CA ARG A 392 -31.57 13.12 -12.07
C ARG A 392 -32.10 14.53 -12.32
N ARG A 393 -32.97 14.68 -13.34
CA ARG A 393 -33.79 15.89 -13.49
C ARG A 393 -35.02 15.76 -12.59
N THR A 394 -35.16 16.65 -11.62
CA THR A 394 -36.43 16.86 -10.92
C THR A 394 -37.39 17.57 -11.86
N GLY A 395 -38.55 16.98 -12.16
CA GLY A 395 -39.59 17.62 -12.96
C GLY A 395 -40.09 18.87 -12.23
N GLY A 396 -39.72 20.04 -12.75
CA GLY A 396 -40.03 21.33 -12.13
C GLY A 396 -39.21 22.47 -12.69
N ASP A 397 -39.16 22.60 -14.01
CA ASP A 397 -38.88 23.88 -14.66
C ASP A 397 -39.65 23.91 -15.99
N ASP A 398 -40.98 23.89 -15.87
CA ASP A 398 -41.85 24.33 -16.96
C ASP A 398 -41.70 25.86 -17.03
N GLY A 399 -41.23 26.30 -18.19
CA GLY A 399 -40.87 27.68 -18.46
C GLY A 399 -41.90 28.70 -17.98
N ARG A 400 -41.38 29.76 -17.38
CA ARG A 400 -41.94 31.09 -17.56
C ARG A 400 -40.90 31.95 -18.23
N CYS A 401 -41.28 32.46 -19.40
CA CYS A 401 -40.72 33.62 -20.04
C CYS A 401 -40.60 34.80 -19.08
#